data_AF-A0A7Y2PC22-F1
#
_entry.id   AF-A0A7Y2PC22-F1
#
_cell.length_a   1.000
_cell.length_b   1.000
_cell.length_c   1.000
_cell.angle_alpha   90.00
_cell.angle_beta   90.00
_cell.angle_gamma   90.00
#
_symmetry.space_group_name_H-M   'P 1'
#
loop_
_entity.id
_entity.type
_entity.pdbx_description
1 polymer ?
#
loop_
_entity_poly.entity_id
_entity_poly.type
_entity_poly.pdbx_seq_one_letter_code
_entity_poly.pdbx_strand_id
1 'polypeptide(L)'
;MTRRSSQRWMAIALPIVAGLAILALGLVLMPGRREVEQAARRAAPPVPPVVPPQATPTAAPVPPSAPPHPELGPAILTANATALAALTQSLTDQGVTVTTAQVAYDLAAAGRPAVALAYLAARADGTGPATWLLRVDLLRKLGRRKEAEALLAAAATRPIGVPPAAIIATGYALDRPDLIIAAAASGAIPPPDAKLAHDLAQRAEARGRLDWLAQLDRAGGADWRAGDPWLALRVAIRTGDSASVLRAIGGLPAEEREDARTAWMTRTGDRAGLRSQMLAQAARPGADLPALAERLLAIGAREDAIALLRRAAIGQSPGSAVGQRLLYLMGPRPASGDREWLRQQALAGSSADQARWLAAYAERDTPATALAFVQRHPLAARTDIAILRLQLAQEEGDRGAARQAMAALLDGRALEPGALRRISALADGLDPAQARALAERRIAAGIAGPRDRLDLAWAAWNAGDAARTRDWLHEYLVEAPGDLPALRLMADAQARLGGPAAARPWL
;
A
#
# COMPACT_ATOMS: atom_id res chain seq x y z
N MET A 1 -27.42 42.75 5.22
CA MET A 1 -25.95 42.95 5.15
C MET A 1 -25.18 41.73 5.69
N THR A 2 -25.59 40.48 5.36
CA THR A 2 -25.13 39.27 6.08
C THR A 2 -24.70 38.10 5.19
N ARG A 3 -24.55 38.30 3.86
CA ARG A 3 -24.05 37.25 2.94
C ARG A 3 -22.54 37.29 2.66
N ARG A 4 -21.85 38.38 2.97
CA ARG A 4 -20.40 38.53 2.67
C ARG A 4 -19.45 38.04 3.78
N SER A 5 -19.92 37.84 5.00
CA SER A 5 -19.09 37.34 6.12
C SER A 5 -18.93 35.81 6.11
N SER A 6 -19.95 35.06 5.67
CA SER A 6 -19.93 33.59 5.61
C SER A 6 -18.95 33.03 4.56
N GLN A 7 -18.82 33.69 3.40
CA GLN A 7 -17.87 33.28 2.35
C GLN A 7 -16.40 33.43 2.76
N ARG A 8 -16.07 34.41 3.62
CA ARG A 8 -14.68 34.60 4.11
C ARG A 8 -14.28 33.55 5.15
N TRP A 9 -15.23 33.05 5.93
CA TRP A 9 -14.97 31.97 6.90
C TRP A 9 -14.79 30.61 6.22
N MET A 10 -15.54 30.31 5.14
CA MET A 10 -15.32 29.08 4.35
C MET A 10 -13.98 29.09 3.60
N ALA A 11 -13.50 30.25 3.14
CA ALA A 11 -12.21 30.35 2.45
C ALA A 11 -10.99 30.09 3.37
N ILE A 12 -11.13 30.30 4.69
CA ILE A 12 -10.05 30.13 5.66
C ILE A 12 -10.16 28.75 6.35
N ALA A 13 -11.37 28.25 6.61
CA ALA A 13 -11.56 26.96 7.29
C ALA A 13 -11.25 25.75 6.40
N LEU A 14 -11.53 25.81 5.10
CA LEU A 14 -11.31 24.70 4.16
C LEU A 14 -9.81 24.28 4.06
N PRO A 15 -8.84 25.19 3.91
CA PRO A 15 -7.43 24.81 3.86
C PRO A 15 -6.88 24.34 5.21
N ILE A 16 -7.42 24.80 6.35
CA ILE A 16 -7.00 24.35 7.68
C ILE A 16 -7.50 22.92 7.97
N VAL A 17 -8.75 22.61 7.61
CA VAL A 17 -9.30 21.25 7.76
C VAL A 17 -8.64 20.28 6.78
N ALA A 18 -8.36 20.72 5.54
CA ALA A 18 -7.58 19.94 4.59
C ALA A 18 -6.14 19.72 5.08
N GLY A 19 -5.50 20.75 5.65
CA GLY A 19 -4.15 20.67 6.22
C GLY A 19 -4.06 19.74 7.43
N LEU A 20 -5.06 19.75 8.32
CA LEU A 20 -5.15 18.84 9.46
C LEU A 20 -5.47 17.39 9.04
N ALA A 21 -6.29 17.19 8.00
CA ALA A 21 -6.55 15.87 7.43
C ALA A 21 -5.29 15.30 6.75
N ILE A 22 -4.48 16.13 6.09
CA ILE A 22 -3.20 15.72 5.50
C ILE A 22 -2.15 15.41 6.58
N LEU A 23 -2.11 16.16 7.69
CA LEU A 23 -1.24 15.88 8.84
C LEU A 23 -1.66 14.61 9.60
N ALA A 24 -2.96 14.35 9.75
CA ALA A 24 -3.47 13.11 10.36
C ALA A 24 -3.22 11.89 9.44
N LEU A 25 -3.37 12.05 8.12
CA LEU A 25 -3.01 11.03 7.14
C LEU A 25 -1.48 10.78 7.16
N GLY A 26 -0.67 11.82 7.34
CA GLY A 26 0.79 11.71 7.50
C GLY A 26 1.25 11.02 8.79
N LEU A 27 0.46 11.11 9.87
CA LEU A 27 0.70 10.39 11.13
C LEU A 27 0.24 8.92 11.09
N VAL A 28 -0.76 8.59 10.28
CA VAL A 28 -1.19 7.19 10.01
C VAL A 28 -0.31 6.51 8.96
N LEU A 29 0.34 7.28 8.09
CA LEU A 29 1.40 6.83 7.17
C LEU A 29 2.81 6.90 7.76
N MET A 30 2.96 7.37 9.01
CA MET A 30 4.24 7.24 9.69
C MET A 30 4.46 5.76 10.02
N PRO A 31 5.56 5.16 9.52
CA PRO A 31 5.85 3.77 9.82
C PRO A 31 5.91 3.58 11.34
N GLY A 32 5.25 2.55 11.86
CA GLY A 32 5.33 2.21 13.28
C GLY A 32 6.80 1.99 13.68
N ARG A 33 7.17 2.11 14.97
CA ARG A 33 8.57 1.90 15.42
C ARG A 33 9.21 0.61 14.86
N ARG A 34 8.43 -0.45 14.66
CA ARG A 34 8.87 -1.69 13.99
C ARG A 34 9.09 -1.55 12.49
N GLU A 35 8.25 -0.81 11.77
CA GLU A 35 8.43 -0.50 10.36
C GLU A 35 9.57 0.49 10.13
N VAL A 36 9.85 1.39 11.09
CA VAL A 36 11.03 2.26 11.10
C VAL A 36 12.29 1.45 11.38
N GLU A 37 12.27 0.52 12.33
CA GLU A 37 13.39 -0.39 12.58
C GLU A 37 13.62 -1.34 11.40
N GLN A 38 12.56 -1.84 10.77
CA GLN A 38 12.65 -2.68 9.57
C GLN A 38 13.05 -1.86 8.34
N ALA A 39 12.55 -0.64 8.16
CA ALA A 39 12.99 0.28 7.12
C ALA A 39 14.44 0.72 7.36
N ALA A 40 14.87 0.89 8.61
CA ALA A 40 16.27 1.15 8.96
C ALA A 40 17.17 -0.07 8.74
N ARG A 41 16.66 -1.31 8.86
CA ARG A 41 17.37 -2.53 8.41
C ARG A 41 17.40 -2.66 6.88
N ARG A 42 16.31 -2.28 6.19
CA ARG A 42 16.17 -2.27 4.71
C ARG A 42 16.98 -1.15 4.05
N ALA A 43 17.12 -0.01 4.72
CA ALA A 43 17.83 1.19 4.29
C ALA A 43 19.15 1.39 5.04
N ALA A 44 19.57 0.40 5.85
CA ALA A 44 20.89 0.41 6.45
C ALA A 44 21.88 0.55 5.27
N PRO A 45 22.63 1.65 5.18
CA PRO A 45 23.82 1.65 4.33
C PRO A 45 24.64 0.43 4.75
N PRO A 46 25.41 -0.18 3.82
CA PRO A 46 26.21 -1.36 4.14
C PRO A 46 26.86 -1.09 5.48
N VAL A 47 26.55 -1.91 6.49
CA VAL A 47 27.29 -1.88 7.75
C VAL A 47 28.74 -1.84 7.28
N PRO A 48 29.51 -0.78 7.61
CA PRO A 48 30.88 -0.68 7.12
C PRO A 48 31.48 -2.05 7.40
N PRO A 49 31.93 -2.77 6.35
CA PRO A 49 32.15 -4.21 6.43
C PRO A 49 32.92 -4.41 7.71
N VAL A 50 32.33 -5.15 8.67
CA VAL A 50 32.84 -5.27 10.05
C VAL A 50 34.33 -5.27 9.88
N VAL A 51 35.01 -4.18 10.24
CA VAL A 51 36.44 -4.10 10.00
C VAL A 51 36.93 -5.24 10.87
N PRO A 52 37.32 -6.41 10.32
CA PRO A 52 37.99 -7.36 11.18
C PRO A 52 39.15 -6.53 11.72
N PRO A 53 39.39 -6.52 13.04
CA PRO A 53 40.42 -5.67 13.65
C PRO A 53 41.59 -5.75 12.70
N GLN A 54 41.94 -4.61 12.06
CA GLN A 54 42.79 -4.58 10.86
C GLN A 54 43.75 -5.71 11.09
N ALA A 55 43.65 -6.79 10.30
CA ALA A 55 44.58 -7.88 10.46
C ALA A 55 45.87 -7.19 10.03
N THR A 56 46.55 -6.58 11.00
CA THR A 56 47.91 -6.09 10.90
C THR A 56 48.55 -7.31 10.34
N PRO A 57 48.96 -7.27 9.06
CA PRO A 57 49.54 -8.43 8.43
C PRO A 57 50.56 -8.93 9.43
N THR A 58 50.40 -10.18 9.87
CA THR A 58 51.39 -10.79 10.75
C THR A 58 52.68 -10.57 10.01
N ALA A 59 53.52 -9.67 10.52
CA ALA A 59 54.74 -9.28 9.86
C ALA A 59 55.45 -10.57 9.47
N ALA A 60 56.02 -10.61 8.26
CA ALA A 60 56.71 -11.81 7.79
C ALA A 60 57.51 -12.40 8.95
N PRO A 61 57.22 -13.66 9.36
CA PRO A 61 57.77 -14.20 10.59
C PRO A 61 59.28 -14.08 10.52
N VAL A 62 59.86 -13.45 11.55
CA VAL A 62 61.31 -13.24 11.62
C VAL A 62 61.96 -14.62 11.58
N PRO A 63 62.87 -14.89 10.63
CA PRO A 63 63.60 -16.15 10.65
C PRO A 63 64.37 -16.28 11.98
N PRO A 64 64.62 -17.50 12.48
CA PRO A 64 65.46 -17.69 13.65
C PRO A 64 66.83 -17.05 13.39
N SER A 65 67.19 -16.09 14.22
CA SER A 65 68.40 -15.29 14.09
C SER A 65 69.63 -16.12 14.43
N ALA A 66 70.37 -16.54 13.40
CA ALA A 66 71.78 -16.90 13.57
C ALA A 66 72.57 -15.62 13.90
N PRO A 67 73.60 -15.65 14.77
CA PRO A 67 74.43 -14.48 15.03
C PRO A 67 74.99 -13.95 13.71
N PRO A 68 74.83 -12.65 13.42
CA PRO A 68 75.28 -12.09 12.15
C PRO A 68 76.79 -12.28 12.03
N HIS A 69 77.23 -12.82 10.89
CA HIS A 69 78.66 -12.89 10.57
C HIS A 69 79.26 -11.48 10.75
N PRO A 70 80.47 -11.34 11.33
CA PRO A 70 81.05 -10.03 11.69
C PRO A 70 81.14 -9.05 10.50
N GLU A 71 81.22 -9.58 9.28
CA GLU A 71 81.25 -8.79 8.04
C GLU A 71 79.84 -8.33 7.56
N LEU A 72 78.77 -9.01 7.95
CA LEU A 72 77.40 -8.69 7.52
C LEU A 72 76.80 -7.52 8.30
N GLY A 73 77.09 -7.40 9.60
CA GLY A 73 76.54 -6.33 10.45
C GLY A 73 76.84 -4.92 9.93
N PRO A 74 78.11 -4.55 9.67
CA PRO A 74 78.47 -3.25 9.10
C PRO A 74 77.93 -3.05 7.68
N ALA A 75 77.92 -4.12 6.87
CA ALA A 75 77.45 -4.08 5.49
C ALA A 75 75.94 -3.80 5.40
N ILE A 76 75.11 -4.36 6.30
CA ILE A 76 73.66 -4.11 6.35
C ILE A 76 73.36 -2.61 6.52
N LEU A 77 74.18 -1.88 7.27
CA LEU A 77 73.99 -0.45 7.51
C LEU A 77 74.36 0.43 6.30
N THR A 78 75.36 0.03 5.52
CA THR A 78 76.04 0.96 4.58
C THR A 78 76.08 0.47 3.13
N ALA A 79 76.23 -0.83 2.89
CA ALA A 79 76.46 -1.37 1.55
C ALA A 79 75.20 -1.25 0.66
N ASN A 80 75.41 -1.21 -0.66
CA ASN A 80 74.33 -1.25 -1.64
C ASN A 80 73.89 -2.71 -1.91
N ALA A 81 72.76 -2.88 -2.60
CA ALA A 81 72.16 -4.19 -2.83
C ALA A 81 73.06 -5.16 -3.60
N THR A 82 73.82 -4.69 -4.58
CA THR A 82 74.71 -5.53 -5.40
C THR A 82 75.93 -5.99 -4.61
N ALA A 83 76.53 -5.11 -3.81
CA ALA A 83 77.63 -5.47 -2.91
C ALA A 83 77.17 -6.47 -1.83
N LEU A 84 75.97 -6.28 -1.27
CA LEU A 84 75.37 -7.23 -0.32
C LEU A 84 75.07 -8.59 -0.96
N ALA A 85 74.57 -8.61 -2.21
CA ALA A 85 74.33 -9.85 -2.93
C ALA A 85 75.63 -10.63 -3.22
N ALA A 86 76.70 -9.92 -3.60
CA ALA A 86 78.02 -10.51 -3.83
C ALA A 86 78.65 -11.04 -2.52
N LEU A 87 78.57 -10.26 -1.44
CA LEU A 87 79.08 -10.66 -0.12
C LEU A 87 78.35 -11.89 0.41
N THR A 88 77.01 -11.88 0.35
CA THR A 88 76.21 -13.04 0.81
C THR A 88 76.42 -14.28 -0.05
N GLN A 89 76.68 -14.12 -1.36
CA GLN A 89 77.07 -15.23 -2.22
C GLN A 89 78.43 -15.82 -1.82
N SER A 90 79.45 -14.97 -1.66
CA SER A 90 80.79 -15.42 -1.22
C SER A 90 80.75 -16.16 0.12
N LEU A 91 79.95 -15.67 1.08
CA LEU A 91 79.81 -16.34 2.38
C LEU A 91 79.11 -17.69 2.26
N THR A 92 78.13 -17.81 1.37
CA THR A 92 77.46 -19.08 1.08
C THR A 92 78.44 -20.08 0.42
N ASP A 93 79.25 -19.61 -0.54
CA ASP A 93 80.27 -20.42 -1.21
C ASP A 93 81.37 -20.89 -0.25
N GLN A 94 81.61 -20.14 0.83
CA GLN A 94 82.53 -20.50 1.93
C GLN A 94 81.88 -21.43 2.98
N GLY A 95 80.65 -21.88 2.77
CA GLY A 95 79.94 -22.79 3.67
C GLY A 95 79.31 -22.11 4.91
N VAL A 96 79.25 -20.78 4.96
CA VAL A 96 78.57 -20.04 6.03
C VAL A 96 77.07 -20.04 5.77
N THR A 97 76.27 -20.43 6.75
CA THR A 97 74.81 -20.46 6.65
C THR A 97 74.22 -19.05 6.73
N VAL A 98 74.02 -18.39 5.58
CA VAL A 98 73.36 -17.08 5.47
C VAL A 98 72.09 -17.23 4.65
N THR A 99 70.95 -16.78 5.18
CA THR A 99 69.67 -16.83 4.43
C THR A 99 69.34 -15.47 3.83
N THR A 100 68.97 -15.47 2.54
CA THR A 100 68.53 -14.26 1.83
C THR A 100 67.33 -13.58 2.52
N ALA A 101 66.43 -14.36 3.13
CA ALA A 101 65.30 -13.84 3.89
C ALA A 101 65.73 -13.08 5.16
N GLN A 102 66.72 -13.59 5.90
CA GLN A 102 67.23 -12.93 7.11
C GLN A 102 67.90 -11.60 6.78
N VAL A 103 68.81 -11.58 5.80
CA VAL A 103 69.51 -10.35 5.41
C VAL A 103 68.53 -9.28 4.91
N ALA A 104 67.51 -9.67 4.16
CA ALA A 104 66.46 -8.75 3.73
C ALA A 104 65.61 -8.22 4.90
N TYR A 105 65.35 -9.05 5.92
CA TYR A 105 64.68 -8.63 7.14
C TYR A 105 65.53 -7.63 7.92
N ASP A 106 66.83 -7.91 8.08
CA ASP A 106 67.76 -7.04 8.81
C ASP A 106 67.92 -5.68 8.11
N LEU A 107 67.96 -5.65 6.77
CA LEU A 107 67.93 -4.41 5.99
C LEU A 107 66.62 -3.63 6.18
N ALA A 108 65.49 -4.33 6.26
CA ALA A 108 64.20 -3.71 6.53
C ALA A 108 64.12 -3.14 7.96
N ALA A 109 64.68 -3.85 8.94
CA ALA A 109 64.77 -3.44 10.33
C ALA A 109 65.73 -2.25 10.54
N ALA A 110 66.82 -2.20 9.77
CA ALA A 110 67.76 -1.07 9.72
C ALA A 110 67.19 0.18 9.01
N GLY A 111 65.91 0.20 8.65
CA GLY A 111 65.27 1.35 8.00
C GLY A 111 65.66 1.54 6.53
N ARG A 112 66.17 0.50 5.85
CA ARG A 112 66.61 0.55 4.45
C ARG A 112 65.73 -0.28 3.49
N PRO A 113 64.40 -0.03 3.42
CA PRO A 113 63.48 -0.89 2.65
C PRO A 113 63.74 -0.91 1.13
N ALA A 114 64.24 0.18 0.55
CA ALA A 114 64.60 0.22 -0.87
C ALA A 114 65.79 -0.70 -1.19
N VAL A 115 66.78 -0.75 -0.29
CA VAL A 115 67.97 -1.60 -0.42
C VAL A 115 67.60 -3.06 -0.17
N ALA A 116 66.73 -3.34 0.81
CA ALA A 116 66.20 -4.69 1.05
C ALA A 116 65.48 -5.26 -0.19
N LEU A 117 64.65 -4.46 -0.85
CA LEU A 117 63.92 -4.88 -2.05
C LEU A 117 64.86 -5.11 -3.24
N ALA A 118 65.84 -4.23 -3.44
CA ALA A 118 66.85 -4.38 -4.49
C ALA A 118 67.78 -5.58 -4.23
N TYR A 119 68.09 -5.86 -2.96
CA TYR A 119 68.87 -7.03 -2.55
C TYR A 119 68.12 -8.33 -2.87
N LEU A 120 66.82 -8.41 -2.54
CA LEU A 120 65.97 -9.55 -2.90
C LEU A 120 65.89 -9.76 -4.42
N ALA A 121 65.91 -8.70 -5.22
CA ALA A 121 65.92 -8.82 -6.68
C ALA A 121 67.27 -9.30 -7.26
N ALA A 122 68.37 -9.05 -6.55
CA ALA A 122 69.72 -9.44 -6.97
C ALA A 122 70.10 -10.88 -6.59
N ARG A 123 69.30 -11.56 -5.76
CA ARG A 123 69.52 -12.94 -5.29
C ARG A 123 68.62 -13.92 -6.05
N ALA A 124 69.15 -15.08 -6.43
CA ALA A 124 68.39 -16.09 -7.19
C ALA A 124 67.17 -16.64 -6.43
N ASP A 125 67.30 -16.81 -5.11
CA ASP A 125 66.26 -17.28 -4.18
C ASP A 125 65.39 -16.13 -3.63
N GLY A 126 65.76 -14.87 -3.89
CA GLY A 126 65.06 -13.70 -3.34
C GLY A 126 63.66 -13.47 -3.92
N THR A 127 63.32 -14.14 -5.03
CA THR A 127 61.96 -14.13 -5.60
C THR A 127 61.08 -15.32 -5.18
N GLY A 128 61.58 -16.20 -4.32
CA GLY A 128 60.87 -17.40 -3.87
C GLY A 128 59.67 -17.15 -2.94
N PRO A 129 58.88 -18.19 -2.62
CA PRO A 129 57.66 -18.05 -1.82
C PRO A 129 57.93 -17.56 -0.39
N ALA A 130 59.08 -17.95 0.19
CA ALA A 130 59.47 -17.60 1.55
C ALA A 130 59.66 -16.08 1.77
N THR A 131 60.08 -15.34 0.74
CA THR A 131 60.30 -13.89 0.80
C THR A 131 59.11 -13.08 0.26
N TRP A 132 58.02 -13.75 -0.15
CA TRP A 132 56.89 -13.11 -0.83
C TRP A 132 56.22 -12.04 0.05
N LEU A 133 55.89 -12.38 1.30
CA LEU A 133 55.28 -11.44 2.25
C LEU A 133 56.20 -10.24 2.53
N LEU A 134 57.49 -10.50 2.72
CA LEU A 134 58.47 -9.44 2.93
C LEU A 134 58.54 -8.48 1.73
N ARG A 135 58.48 -8.99 0.49
CA ARG A 135 58.44 -8.14 -0.72
C ARG A 135 57.19 -7.29 -0.79
N VAL A 136 56.01 -7.84 -0.47
CA VAL A 136 54.76 -7.08 -0.37
C VAL A 136 54.92 -5.93 0.64
N ASP A 137 55.40 -6.24 1.84
CA ASP A 137 55.53 -5.26 2.92
C ASP A 137 56.54 -4.16 2.58
N LEU A 138 57.67 -4.51 1.96
CA LEU A 138 58.66 -3.56 1.47
C LEU A 138 58.09 -2.64 0.39
N LEU A 139 57.37 -3.19 -0.59
CA LEU A 139 56.71 -2.40 -1.65
C LEU A 139 55.67 -1.45 -1.07
N ARG A 140 54.90 -1.89 -0.06
CA ARG A 140 53.93 -1.04 0.64
C ARG A 140 54.62 0.09 1.42
N LYS A 141 55.68 -0.20 2.17
CA LYS A 141 56.47 0.81 2.92
C LYS A 141 57.07 1.87 1.98
N LEU A 142 57.42 1.49 0.76
CA LEU A 142 57.96 2.39 -0.26
C LEU A 142 56.88 3.12 -1.08
N GLY A 143 55.58 2.92 -0.79
CA GLY A 143 54.48 3.51 -1.56
C GLY A 143 54.31 2.92 -2.98
N ARG A 144 55.01 1.83 -3.32
CA ARG A 144 54.99 1.18 -4.65
C ARG A 144 53.79 0.23 -4.78
N ARG A 145 52.58 0.75 -4.60
CA ARG A 145 51.33 -0.03 -4.54
C ARG A 145 51.07 -0.88 -5.78
N LYS A 146 51.25 -0.34 -6.98
CA LYS A 146 50.98 -1.05 -8.25
C LYS A 146 51.82 -2.33 -8.39
N GLU A 147 53.05 -2.30 -7.89
CA GLU A 147 53.95 -3.46 -7.93
C GLU A 147 53.56 -4.51 -6.89
N ALA A 148 53.11 -4.08 -5.71
CA ALA A 148 52.54 -5.00 -4.71
C ALA A 148 51.26 -5.67 -5.25
N GLU A 149 50.41 -4.93 -5.97
CA GLU A 149 49.23 -5.47 -6.64
C GLU A 149 49.59 -6.44 -7.77
N ALA A 150 50.63 -6.15 -8.56
CA ALA A 150 51.11 -7.06 -9.60
C ALA A 150 51.64 -8.38 -9.01
N LEU A 151 52.35 -8.30 -7.88
CA LEU A 151 52.86 -9.46 -7.17
C LEU A 151 51.74 -10.29 -6.53
N LEU A 152 50.67 -9.65 -6.04
CA LEU A 152 49.43 -10.32 -5.62
C LEU A 152 48.69 -10.95 -6.81
N ALA A 153 48.56 -10.25 -7.94
CA ALA A 153 47.91 -10.77 -9.13
C ALA A 153 48.63 -12.01 -9.69
N ALA A 154 49.96 -12.01 -9.67
CA ALA A 154 50.76 -13.18 -10.04
C ALA A 154 50.52 -14.37 -9.09
N ALA A 155 50.36 -14.13 -7.79
CA ALA A 155 50.02 -15.17 -6.81
C ALA A 155 48.57 -15.67 -6.94
N ALA A 156 47.66 -14.82 -7.43
CA ALA A 156 46.25 -15.14 -7.60
C ALA A 156 45.95 -15.98 -8.84
N THR A 157 46.86 -16.08 -9.82
CA THR A 157 46.61 -16.84 -11.06
C THR A 157 46.99 -18.31 -10.99
N ARG A 158 47.85 -18.71 -10.04
CA ARG A 158 48.27 -20.10 -9.85
C ARG A 158 48.84 -20.34 -8.45
N PRO A 159 48.82 -21.59 -7.95
CA PRO A 159 49.53 -21.93 -6.72
C PRO A 159 51.04 -21.70 -6.88
N ILE A 160 51.61 -20.82 -6.04
CA ILE A 160 53.06 -20.51 -6.03
C ILE A 160 53.74 -20.90 -4.71
N GLY A 161 53.11 -21.75 -3.88
CA GLY A 161 53.66 -22.16 -2.58
C GLY A 161 53.58 -21.09 -1.49
N VAL A 162 52.87 -19.98 -1.73
CA VAL A 162 52.57 -18.96 -0.70
C VAL A 162 51.37 -19.43 0.13
N PRO A 163 51.39 -19.29 1.47
CA PRO A 163 50.26 -19.68 2.31
C PRO A 163 48.96 -18.96 1.91
N PRO A 164 47.82 -19.66 1.78
CA PRO A 164 46.55 -19.02 1.39
C PRO A 164 46.13 -17.84 2.27
N ALA A 165 46.37 -17.95 3.59
CA ALA A 165 46.08 -16.87 4.54
C ALA A 165 46.89 -15.58 4.23
N ALA A 166 48.11 -15.71 3.72
CA ALA A 166 48.96 -14.59 3.33
C ALA A 166 48.42 -13.88 2.08
N ILE A 167 47.91 -14.63 1.10
CA ILE A 167 47.26 -14.09 -0.10
C ILE A 167 45.98 -13.33 0.29
N ILE A 168 45.13 -13.91 1.14
CA ILE A 168 43.89 -13.30 1.62
C ILE A 168 44.19 -12.00 2.39
N ALA A 169 45.11 -12.05 3.37
CA ALA A 169 45.48 -10.87 4.17
C ALA A 169 46.07 -9.75 3.30
N THR A 170 46.90 -10.10 2.31
CA THR A 170 47.48 -9.12 1.37
C THR A 170 46.41 -8.51 0.47
N GLY A 171 45.45 -9.32 -0.02
CA GLY A 171 44.32 -8.83 -0.80
C GLY A 171 43.50 -7.78 -0.04
N TYR A 172 43.21 -8.00 1.24
CA TYR A 172 42.54 -6.99 2.07
C TYR A 172 43.42 -5.77 2.35
N ALA A 173 44.70 -5.97 2.64
CA ALA A 173 45.63 -4.87 2.92
C ALA A 173 45.85 -3.94 1.72
N LEU A 174 45.73 -4.48 0.50
CA LEU A 174 45.77 -3.72 -0.76
C LEU A 174 44.38 -3.31 -1.26
N ASP A 175 43.32 -3.58 -0.51
CA ASP A 175 41.92 -3.32 -0.92
C ASP A 175 41.57 -3.90 -2.31
N ARG A 176 42.07 -5.11 -2.59
CA ARG A 176 41.86 -5.88 -3.83
C ARG A 176 41.14 -7.21 -3.58
N PRO A 177 39.87 -7.20 -3.14
CA PRO A 177 39.10 -8.44 -2.95
C PRO A 177 38.81 -9.17 -4.27
N ASP A 178 38.88 -8.47 -5.41
CA ASP A 178 38.83 -9.09 -6.74
C ASP A 178 39.94 -10.11 -6.95
N LEU A 179 41.15 -9.83 -6.45
CA LEU A 179 42.28 -10.76 -6.54
C LEU A 179 42.14 -11.94 -5.57
N ILE A 180 41.42 -11.78 -4.46
CA ILE A 180 41.08 -12.90 -3.56
C ILE A 180 40.09 -13.85 -4.27
N ILE A 181 39.07 -13.28 -4.92
CA ILE A 181 38.10 -14.06 -5.70
C ILE A 181 38.79 -14.78 -6.87
N ALA A 182 39.68 -14.10 -7.58
CA ALA A 182 40.46 -14.70 -8.66
C ALA A 182 41.39 -15.82 -8.15
N ALA A 183 42.01 -15.64 -6.99
CA ALA A 183 42.84 -16.67 -6.34
C ALA A 183 42.03 -17.91 -5.97
N ALA A 184 40.79 -17.74 -5.52
CA ALA A 184 39.90 -18.87 -5.24
C ALA A 184 39.50 -19.58 -6.54
N ALA A 185 39.13 -18.82 -7.57
CA ALA A 185 38.71 -19.37 -8.87
C ALA A 185 39.83 -20.14 -9.60
N SER A 186 41.10 -19.75 -9.38
CA SER A 186 42.27 -20.44 -9.95
C SER A 186 42.80 -21.60 -9.09
N GLY A 187 42.25 -21.80 -7.89
CA GLY A 187 42.75 -22.78 -6.91
C GLY A 187 44.05 -22.37 -6.20
N ALA A 188 44.49 -21.12 -6.33
CA ALA A 188 45.64 -20.59 -5.58
C ALA A 188 45.36 -20.48 -4.07
N ILE A 189 44.10 -20.30 -3.69
CA ILE A 189 43.59 -20.48 -2.33
C ILE A 189 42.46 -21.52 -2.33
N PRO A 190 42.17 -22.20 -1.20
CA PRO A 190 41.03 -23.10 -1.13
C PRO A 190 39.72 -22.35 -1.37
N PRO A 191 38.64 -23.05 -1.77
CA PRO A 191 37.32 -22.44 -1.93
C PRO A 191 36.91 -21.65 -0.68
N PRO A 192 36.36 -20.43 -0.83
CA PRO A 192 35.98 -19.59 0.29
C PRO A 192 35.00 -20.29 1.23
N ASP A 193 35.27 -20.21 2.53
CA ASP A 193 34.31 -20.63 3.55
C ASP A 193 33.11 -19.67 3.61
N ALA A 194 32.09 -20.00 4.42
CA ALA A 194 30.86 -19.20 4.49
C ALA A 194 31.12 -17.74 4.89
N LYS A 195 32.09 -17.50 5.78
CA LYS A 195 32.41 -16.15 6.27
C LYS A 195 33.12 -15.31 5.21
N LEU A 196 34.12 -15.90 4.56
CA LEU A 196 34.88 -15.24 3.49
C LEU A 196 34.01 -15.01 2.26
N ALA A 197 33.20 -15.99 1.86
CA ALA A 197 32.27 -15.85 0.73
C ALA A 197 31.27 -14.71 0.98
N HIS A 198 30.71 -14.61 2.20
CA HIS A 198 29.80 -13.54 2.57
C HIS A 198 30.46 -12.14 2.55
N ASP A 199 31.65 -11.96 3.15
CA ASP A 199 32.35 -10.67 3.13
C ASP A 199 32.75 -10.24 1.70
N LEU A 200 33.26 -11.17 0.88
CA LEU A 200 33.59 -10.89 -0.51
C LEU A 200 32.34 -10.50 -1.31
N ALA A 201 31.21 -11.15 -1.08
CA ALA A 201 29.94 -10.82 -1.72
C ALA A 201 29.43 -9.42 -1.31
N GLN A 202 29.50 -9.08 -0.02
CA GLN A 202 29.13 -7.73 0.46
C GLN A 202 29.99 -6.63 -0.19
N ARG A 203 31.31 -6.85 -0.29
CA ARG A 203 32.23 -5.89 -0.93
C ARG A 203 32.01 -5.77 -2.42
N ALA A 204 31.72 -6.87 -3.10
CA ALA A 204 31.38 -6.86 -4.52
C ALA A 204 30.09 -6.08 -4.77
N GLU A 205 29.06 -6.29 -3.93
CA GLU A 205 27.79 -5.57 -4.01
C GLU A 205 27.94 -4.08 -3.73
N ALA A 206 28.68 -3.70 -2.68
CA ALA A 206 28.96 -2.30 -2.33
C ALA A 206 29.71 -1.55 -3.45
N ARG A 207 30.49 -2.27 -4.27
CA ARG A 207 31.18 -1.72 -5.45
C ARG A 207 30.40 -1.85 -6.75
N GLY A 208 29.21 -2.43 -6.73
CA GLY A 208 28.39 -2.69 -7.92
C GLY A 208 29.01 -3.70 -8.91
N ARG A 209 29.96 -4.54 -8.47
CA ARG A 209 30.70 -5.48 -9.31
C ARG A 209 30.03 -6.85 -9.37
N LEU A 210 28.98 -6.95 -10.18
CA LEU A 210 28.24 -8.20 -10.40
C LEU A 210 29.11 -9.31 -11.05
N ASP A 211 30.13 -8.91 -11.81
CA ASP A 211 31.11 -9.82 -12.40
C ASP A 211 31.95 -10.55 -11.34
N TRP A 212 32.24 -9.89 -10.21
CA TRP A 212 32.95 -10.51 -9.08
C TRP A 212 32.09 -11.56 -8.38
N LEU A 213 30.79 -11.30 -8.23
CA LEU A 213 29.84 -12.28 -7.68
C LEU A 213 29.74 -13.52 -8.57
N ALA A 214 29.68 -13.34 -9.89
CA ALA A 214 29.67 -14.46 -10.83
C ALA A 214 31.00 -15.25 -10.85
N GLN A 215 32.13 -14.61 -10.54
CA GLN A 215 33.41 -15.29 -10.35
C GLN A 215 33.45 -16.06 -9.02
N LEU A 216 32.93 -15.45 -7.95
CA LEU A 216 32.82 -16.08 -6.63
C LEU A 216 31.93 -17.33 -6.68
N ASP A 217 30.81 -17.27 -7.40
CA ASP A 217 29.92 -18.42 -7.61
C ASP A 217 30.62 -19.56 -8.36
N ARG A 218 31.48 -19.24 -9.34
CA ARG A 218 32.27 -20.24 -10.10
C ARG A 218 33.41 -20.84 -9.30
N ALA A 219 33.92 -20.14 -8.28
CA ALA A 219 34.99 -20.63 -7.42
C ALA A 219 34.55 -21.81 -6.52
N GLY A 220 33.26 -22.17 -6.49
CA GLY A 220 32.76 -23.39 -5.87
C GLY A 220 32.84 -23.41 -4.33
N GLY A 221 32.87 -22.24 -3.69
CA GLY A 221 32.86 -22.09 -2.23
C GLY A 221 31.47 -22.22 -1.61
N ALA A 222 31.37 -21.91 -0.32
CA ALA A 222 30.08 -21.87 0.38
C ALA A 222 29.11 -20.86 -0.25
N ASP A 223 27.81 -21.20 -0.31
CA ASP A 223 26.79 -20.31 -0.88
C ASP A 223 26.57 -19.09 0.03
N TRP A 224 27.13 -17.96 -0.38
CA TRP A 224 27.01 -16.69 0.33
C TRP A 224 25.55 -16.21 0.45
N ARG A 225 24.65 -16.69 -0.42
CA ARG A 225 23.22 -16.33 -0.40
C ARG A 225 22.50 -16.92 0.81
N ALA A 226 22.94 -18.08 1.29
CA ALA A 226 22.38 -18.70 2.48
C ALA A 226 22.74 -17.93 3.77
N GLY A 227 23.90 -17.25 3.77
CA GLY A 227 24.36 -16.44 4.91
C GLY A 227 23.66 -15.08 5.04
N ASP A 228 23.21 -14.50 3.93
CA ASP A 228 22.45 -13.23 3.92
C ASP A 228 21.41 -13.19 2.77
N PRO A 229 20.17 -13.63 3.07
CA PRO A 229 19.06 -13.61 2.11
C PRO A 229 18.72 -12.21 1.58
N TRP A 230 18.98 -11.15 2.35
CA TRP A 230 18.71 -9.77 1.95
C TRP A 230 19.73 -9.26 0.94
N LEU A 231 21.01 -9.62 1.10
CA LEU A 231 22.05 -9.39 0.09
C LEU A 231 21.71 -10.11 -1.20
N ALA A 232 21.31 -11.38 -1.12
CA ALA A 232 20.90 -12.17 -2.28
C ALA A 232 19.73 -11.51 -3.04
N LEU A 233 18.72 -10.99 -2.32
CA LEU A 233 17.61 -10.27 -2.92
C LEU A 233 18.05 -8.97 -3.61
N ARG A 234 18.92 -8.15 -2.98
CA ARG A 234 19.42 -6.91 -3.60
C ARG A 234 20.18 -7.18 -4.89
N VAL A 235 21.04 -8.20 -4.88
CA VAL A 235 21.79 -8.62 -6.07
C VAL A 235 20.82 -9.09 -7.16
N ALA A 236 19.84 -9.94 -6.83
CA ALA A 236 18.86 -10.42 -7.79
C ALA A 236 17.99 -9.30 -8.39
N ILE A 237 17.61 -8.29 -7.59
CA ILE A 237 16.89 -7.11 -8.09
C ILE A 237 17.75 -6.33 -9.08
N ARG A 238 19.05 -6.19 -8.81
CA ARG A 238 19.98 -5.45 -9.68
C ARG A 238 20.29 -6.18 -10.98
N THR A 239 20.28 -7.52 -10.99
CA THR A 239 20.45 -8.31 -12.23
C THR A 239 19.19 -8.31 -13.10
N GLY A 240 18.02 -7.95 -12.56
CA GLY A 240 16.76 -7.88 -13.30
C GLY A 240 16.15 -9.25 -13.63
N ASP A 241 16.72 -10.35 -13.14
CA ASP A 241 16.19 -11.70 -13.37
C ASP A 241 15.07 -12.02 -12.37
N SER A 242 13.85 -12.12 -12.89
CA SER A 242 12.64 -12.40 -12.11
C SER A 242 12.71 -13.76 -11.39
N ALA A 243 13.31 -14.78 -12.01
CA ALA A 243 13.42 -16.11 -11.39
C ALA A 243 14.37 -16.08 -10.19
N SER A 244 15.49 -15.38 -10.32
CA SER A 244 16.43 -15.17 -9.22
C SER A 244 15.85 -14.33 -8.09
N VAL A 245 15.05 -13.30 -8.38
CA VAL A 245 14.37 -12.50 -7.35
C VAL A 245 13.37 -13.36 -6.58
N LEU A 246 12.52 -14.14 -7.26
CA LEU A 246 11.54 -15.00 -6.59
C LEU A 246 12.23 -16.10 -5.75
N ARG A 247 13.35 -16.66 -6.23
CA ARG A 247 14.18 -17.59 -5.45
C ARG A 247 14.74 -16.93 -4.19
N ALA A 248 15.28 -15.72 -4.31
CA ALA A 248 15.82 -14.96 -3.17
C ALA A 248 14.72 -14.61 -2.14
N ILE A 249 13.53 -14.23 -2.60
CA ILE A 249 12.37 -14.02 -1.71
C ILE A 249 12.01 -15.29 -0.95
N GLY A 250 12.13 -16.47 -1.59
CA GLY A 250 11.91 -17.76 -0.92
C GLY A 250 12.87 -18.03 0.24
N GLY A 251 14.08 -17.47 0.19
CA GLY A 251 15.10 -17.57 1.23
C GLY A 251 14.93 -16.61 2.42
N LEU A 252 14.03 -15.63 2.34
CA LEU A 252 13.77 -14.69 3.43
C LEU A 252 13.08 -15.38 4.63
N PRO A 253 13.15 -14.79 5.85
CA PRO A 253 12.31 -15.18 6.98
C PRO A 253 10.82 -15.20 6.59
N ALA A 254 10.07 -16.18 7.11
CA ALA A 254 8.69 -16.44 6.67
C ALA A 254 7.78 -15.20 6.75
N GLU A 255 7.97 -14.38 7.79
CA GLU A 255 7.25 -13.13 8.03
C GLU A 255 7.52 -12.02 7.00
N GLU A 256 8.67 -12.06 6.31
CA GLU A 256 9.09 -11.01 5.35
C GLU A 256 8.81 -11.39 3.89
N ARG A 257 8.46 -12.66 3.63
CA ARG A 257 8.29 -13.19 2.26
C ARG A 257 7.13 -12.55 1.51
N GLU A 258 5.97 -12.40 2.16
CA GLU A 258 4.78 -11.83 1.52
C GLU A 258 5.02 -10.35 1.16
N ASP A 259 5.57 -9.57 2.08
CA ASP A 259 5.90 -8.16 1.85
C ASP A 259 6.92 -7.97 0.73
N ALA A 260 8.01 -8.76 0.73
CA ALA A 260 9.02 -8.70 -0.32
C ALA A 260 8.44 -9.09 -1.70
N ARG A 261 7.53 -10.07 -1.74
CA ARG A 261 6.83 -10.46 -2.96
C ARG A 261 5.90 -9.35 -3.47
N THR A 262 5.12 -8.72 -2.60
CA THR A 262 4.26 -7.59 -2.95
C THR A 262 5.09 -6.40 -3.46
N ALA A 263 6.20 -6.08 -2.80
CA ALA A 263 7.09 -5.00 -3.21
C ALA A 263 7.71 -5.27 -4.59
N TRP A 264 8.09 -6.53 -4.87
CA TRP A 264 8.58 -6.93 -6.19
C TRP A 264 7.51 -6.78 -7.27
N MET A 265 6.31 -7.33 -7.06
CA MET A 265 5.19 -7.23 -8.01
C MET A 265 4.79 -5.77 -8.28
N THR A 266 4.82 -4.92 -7.25
CA THR A 266 4.57 -3.48 -7.39
C THR A 266 5.65 -2.81 -8.25
N ARG A 267 6.93 -3.15 -8.02
CA ARG A 267 8.06 -2.61 -8.80
C ARG A 267 8.02 -3.05 -10.27
N THR A 268 7.63 -4.29 -10.55
CA THR A 268 7.54 -4.81 -11.93
C THR A 268 6.23 -4.46 -12.62
N GLY A 269 5.25 -3.91 -11.90
CA GLY A 269 3.92 -3.63 -12.45
C GLY A 269 3.08 -4.90 -12.70
N ASP A 270 3.38 -6.02 -12.02
CA ASP A 270 2.62 -7.26 -12.13
C ASP A 270 1.26 -7.16 -11.42
N ARG A 271 0.30 -6.52 -12.10
CA ARG A 271 -1.07 -6.35 -11.60
C ARG A 271 -1.80 -7.67 -11.42
N ALA A 272 -1.51 -8.68 -12.25
CA ALA A 272 -2.16 -9.99 -12.17
C ALA A 272 -1.70 -10.78 -10.93
N GLY A 273 -0.40 -10.71 -10.62
CA GLY A 273 0.17 -11.25 -9.39
C GLY A 273 -0.41 -10.56 -8.14
N LEU A 274 -0.44 -9.23 -8.12
CA LEU A 274 -1.03 -8.45 -7.02
C LEU A 274 -2.51 -8.79 -6.80
N ARG A 275 -3.29 -8.87 -7.88
CA ARG A 275 -4.69 -9.29 -7.85
C ARG A 275 -4.84 -10.66 -7.19
N SER A 276 -4.08 -11.65 -7.65
CA SER A 276 -4.15 -13.03 -7.15
C SER A 276 -3.76 -13.12 -5.68
N GLN A 277 -2.74 -12.37 -5.25
CA GLN A 277 -2.31 -12.29 -3.85
C GLN A 277 -3.42 -11.70 -2.96
N MET A 278 -4.03 -10.58 -3.36
CA MET A 278 -5.10 -9.93 -2.59
C MET A 278 -6.33 -10.83 -2.47
N LEU A 279 -6.69 -11.55 -3.54
CA LEU A 279 -7.79 -12.51 -3.51
C LEU A 279 -7.51 -13.70 -2.58
N ALA A 280 -6.29 -14.23 -2.58
CA ALA A 280 -5.87 -15.26 -1.63
C ALA A 280 -5.93 -14.76 -0.18
N GLN A 281 -5.55 -13.50 0.06
CA GLN A 281 -5.66 -12.87 1.38
C GLN A 281 -7.12 -12.70 1.80
N ALA A 282 -8.01 -12.32 0.87
CA ALA A 282 -9.45 -12.17 1.10
C ALA A 282 -10.20 -13.50 1.33
N ALA A 283 -9.55 -14.64 1.05
CA ALA A 283 -10.08 -15.97 1.36
C ALA A 283 -9.77 -16.40 2.81
N ARG A 284 -8.84 -15.74 3.50
CA ARG A 284 -8.51 -16.05 4.90
C ARG A 284 -9.63 -15.57 5.85
N PRO A 285 -9.97 -16.35 6.90
CA PRO A 285 -10.91 -15.90 7.92
C PRO A 285 -10.43 -14.62 8.61
N GLY A 286 -11.34 -13.66 8.86
CA GLY A 286 -11.01 -12.40 9.52
C GLY A 286 -10.27 -11.37 8.65
N ALA A 287 -10.13 -11.61 7.34
CA ALA A 287 -9.53 -10.64 6.44
C ALA A 287 -10.34 -9.32 6.40
N ASP A 288 -9.63 -8.18 6.37
CA ASP A 288 -10.22 -6.86 6.17
C ASP A 288 -10.62 -6.68 4.69
N LEU A 289 -11.82 -7.17 4.36
CA LEU A 289 -12.35 -7.15 2.99
C LEU A 289 -12.47 -5.73 2.41
N PRO A 290 -12.95 -4.70 3.15
CA PRO A 290 -12.95 -3.32 2.67
C PRO A 290 -11.55 -2.82 2.28
N ALA A 291 -10.53 -3.03 3.11
CA ALA A 291 -9.17 -2.59 2.79
C ALA A 291 -8.60 -3.29 1.55
N LEU A 292 -8.87 -4.59 1.38
CA LEU A 292 -8.46 -5.34 0.20
C LEU A 292 -9.19 -4.88 -1.07
N ALA A 293 -10.48 -4.54 -0.97
CA ALA A 293 -11.25 -4.00 -2.09
C ALA A 293 -10.67 -2.67 -2.60
N GLU A 294 -10.26 -1.75 -1.71
CA GLU A 294 -9.63 -0.49 -2.13
C GLU A 294 -8.28 -0.71 -2.83
N ARG A 295 -7.49 -1.68 -2.36
CA ARG A 295 -6.23 -2.05 -3.04
C ARG A 295 -6.48 -2.67 -4.42
N LEU A 296 -7.54 -3.49 -4.57
CA LEU A 296 -7.96 -4.03 -5.85
C LEU A 296 -8.42 -2.92 -6.82
N LEU A 297 -9.14 -1.91 -6.33
CA LEU A 297 -9.50 -0.73 -7.12
C LEU A 297 -8.28 0.04 -7.59
N ALA A 298 -7.26 0.22 -6.73
CA ALA A 298 -6.02 0.92 -7.07
C ALA A 298 -5.25 0.25 -8.22
N ILE A 299 -5.37 -1.07 -8.38
CA ILE A 299 -4.77 -1.81 -9.50
C ILE A 299 -5.72 -2.02 -10.70
N GLY A 300 -6.93 -1.46 -10.64
CA GLY A 300 -7.94 -1.54 -11.71
C GLY A 300 -8.85 -2.78 -11.70
N ALA A 301 -8.78 -3.61 -10.65
CA ALA A 301 -9.60 -4.83 -10.52
C ALA A 301 -10.99 -4.53 -9.91
N ARG A 302 -11.80 -3.75 -10.62
CA ARG A 302 -13.12 -3.27 -10.14
C ARG A 302 -14.10 -4.38 -9.78
N GLU A 303 -14.24 -5.40 -10.63
CA GLU A 303 -15.21 -6.48 -10.41
C GLU A 303 -14.91 -7.30 -9.16
N ASP A 304 -13.64 -7.58 -8.90
CA ASP A 304 -13.22 -8.27 -7.68
C ASP A 304 -13.45 -7.42 -6.44
N ALA A 305 -13.18 -6.11 -6.52
CA ALA A 305 -13.45 -5.18 -5.44
C ALA A 305 -14.95 -5.15 -5.09
N ILE A 306 -15.82 -5.12 -6.11
CA ILE A 306 -17.28 -5.23 -5.93
C ILE A 306 -17.62 -6.57 -5.26
N ALA A 307 -17.04 -7.68 -5.70
CA ALA A 307 -17.30 -8.99 -5.10
C ALA A 307 -16.88 -9.05 -3.61
N LEU A 308 -15.73 -8.46 -3.24
CA LEU A 308 -15.30 -8.38 -1.85
C LEU A 308 -16.21 -7.46 -1.02
N LEU A 309 -16.61 -6.32 -1.56
CA LEU A 309 -17.52 -5.38 -0.89
C LEU A 309 -18.92 -5.98 -0.70
N ARG A 310 -19.43 -6.78 -1.64
CA ARG A 310 -20.68 -7.52 -1.46
C ARG A 310 -20.60 -8.48 -0.28
N ARG A 311 -19.50 -9.24 -0.16
CA ARG A 311 -19.27 -10.13 0.99
C ARG A 311 -19.20 -9.35 2.30
N ALA A 312 -18.52 -8.21 2.31
CA ALA A 312 -18.40 -7.33 3.47
C ALA A 312 -19.72 -6.62 3.85
N ALA A 313 -20.60 -6.39 2.88
CA ALA A 313 -21.88 -5.70 3.08
C ALA A 313 -22.99 -6.62 3.61
N ILE A 314 -22.78 -7.95 3.67
CA ILE A 314 -23.78 -8.88 4.23
C ILE A 314 -24.05 -8.50 5.70
N GLY A 315 -25.32 -8.29 6.03
CA GLY A 315 -25.75 -7.88 7.37
C GLY A 315 -25.45 -6.41 7.70
N GLN A 316 -24.91 -5.64 6.75
CA GLN A 316 -24.69 -4.20 6.90
C GLN A 316 -25.87 -3.43 6.29
N SER A 317 -26.11 -2.23 6.82
CA SER A 317 -27.05 -1.28 6.21
C SER A 317 -26.44 -0.67 4.94
N PRO A 318 -27.24 -0.32 3.91
CA PRO A 318 -26.74 0.42 2.76
C PRO A 318 -26.19 1.81 3.11
N GLY A 319 -26.55 2.35 4.28
CA GLY A 319 -25.99 3.61 4.81
C GLY A 319 -24.63 3.47 5.49
N SER A 320 -24.12 2.24 5.69
CA SER A 320 -22.76 2.02 6.21
C SER A 320 -21.71 2.46 5.18
N ALA A 321 -20.48 2.72 5.62
CA ALA A 321 -19.39 3.09 4.70
C ALA A 321 -19.17 2.03 3.60
N VAL A 322 -19.25 0.75 3.95
CA VAL A 322 -19.14 -0.38 3.00
C VAL A 322 -20.31 -0.39 2.02
N GLY A 323 -21.55 -0.23 2.52
CA GLY A 323 -22.76 -0.21 1.71
C GLY A 323 -22.77 0.97 0.71
N GLN A 324 -22.42 2.17 1.18
CA GLN A 324 -22.33 3.36 0.33
C GLN A 324 -21.25 3.20 -0.74
N ARG A 325 -20.07 2.68 -0.39
CA ARG A 325 -18.98 2.42 -1.34
C ARG A 325 -19.38 1.40 -2.40
N LEU A 326 -20.03 0.32 -1.99
CA LEU A 326 -20.56 -0.70 -2.90
C LEU A 326 -21.59 -0.10 -3.88
N LEU A 327 -22.59 0.61 -3.36
CA LEU A 327 -23.64 1.23 -4.17
C LEU A 327 -23.10 2.32 -5.11
N TYR A 328 -22.07 3.05 -4.70
CA TYR A 328 -21.36 4.00 -5.55
C TYR A 328 -20.64 3.29 -6.70
N LEU A 329 -19.89 2.22 -6.40
CA LEU A 329 -19.19 1.46 -7.43
C LEU A 329 -20.16 0.82 -8.41
N MET A 330 -21.25 0.23 -7.95
CA MET A 330 -22.33 -0.33 -8.77
C MET A 330 -22.97 0.71 -9.73
N GLY A 331 -23.00 1.98 -9.32
CA GLY A 331 -23.57 3.06 -10.11
C GLY A 331 -25.12 3.10 -10.10
N PRO A 332 -25.73 4.01 -10.88
CA PRO A 332 -27.18 4.18 -10.93
C PRO A 332 -27.89 3.09 -11.75
N ARG A 333 -27.19 2.44 -12.69
CA ARG A 333 -27.71 1.37 -13.54
C ARG A 333 -26.77 0.16 -13.47
N PRO A 334 -26.77 -0.57 -12.33
CA PRO A 334 -25.89 -1.71 -12.12
C PRO A 334 -26.20 -2.88 -13.07
N ALA A 335 -25.24 -3.80 -13.23
CA ALA A 335 -25.41 -5.01 -14.04
C ALA A 335 -26.48 -5.94 -13.47
N SER A 336 -26.97 -6.90 -14.27
CA SER A 336 -28.02 -7.84 -13.85
C SER A 336 -27.66 -8.61 -12.56
N GLY A 337 -26.41 -9.09 -12.45
CA GLY A 337 -25.94 -9.78 -11.24
C GLY A 337 -25.84 -8.88 -10.01
N ASP A 338 -25.58 -7.59 -10.17
CA ASP A 338 -25.62 -6.60 -9.08
C ASP A 338 -27.06 -6.32 -8.63
N ARG A 339 -27.98 -6.18 -9.58
CA ARG A 339 -29.43 -6.01 -9.28
C ARG A 339 -30.00 -7.22 -8.56
N GLU A 340 -29.65 -8.43 -8.98
CA GLU A 340 -30.09 -9.67 -8.32
C GLU A 340 -29.55 -9.77 -6.89
N TRP A 341 -28.30 -9.38 -6.66
CA TRP A 341 -27.75 -9.34 -5.31
C TRP A 341 -28.46 -8.30 -4.43
N LEU A 342 -28.76 -7.11 -4.95
CA LEU A 342 -29.54 -6.10 -4.22
C LEU A 342 -30.94 -6.62 -3.87
N ARG A 343 -31.58 -7.34 -4.81
CA ARG A 343 -32.88 -8.01 -4.58
C ARG A 343 -32.80 -9.03 -3.44
N GLN A 344 -31.73 -9.82 -3.38
CA GLN A 344 -31.50 -10.76 -2.28
C GLN A 344 -31.27 -10.05 -0.94
N GLN A 345 -30.51 -8.95 -0.92
CA GLN A 345 -30.33 -8.16 0.31
C GLN A 345 -31.64 -7.52 0.78
N ALA A 346 -32.52 -7.10 -0.14
CA ALA A 346 -33.83 -6.57 0.21
C ALA A 346 -34.72 -7.60 0.94
N LEU A 347 -34.45 -8.90 0.81
CA LEU A 347 -35.17 -9.99 1.46
C LEU A 347 -34.49 -10.52 2.73
N ALA A 348 -33.27 -10.05 3.04
CA ALA A 348 -32.45 -10.59 4.11
C ALA A 348 -32.31 -9.63 5.30
N GLY A 349 -32.06 -10.20 6.49
CA GLY A 349 -31.81 -9.41 7.71
C GLY A 349 -33.08 -8.86 8.36
N SER A 350 -32.93 -7.80 9.15
CA SER A 350 -34.04 -7.18 9.88
C SER A 350 -35.00 -6.44 8.94
N SER A 351 -36.26 -6.25 9.33
CA SER A 351 -37.23 -5.49 8.52
C SER A 351 -36.78 -4.04 8.23
N ALA A 352 -35.97 -3.44 9.10
CA ALA A 352 -35.41 -2.12 8.87
C ALA A 352 -34.28 -2.12 7.83
N ASP A 353 -33.49 -3.20 7.75
CA ASP A 353 -32.45 -3.36 6.74
C ASP A 353 -33.04 -3.74 5.38
N GLN A 354 -34.00 -4.67 5.37
CA GLN A 354 -34.81 -5.02 4.20
C GLN A 354 -35.40 -3.77 3.56
N ALA A 355 -36.06 -2.90 4.34
CA ALA A 355 -36.65 -1.67 3.82
C ALA A 355 -35.61 -0.72 3.18
N ARG A 356 -34.43 -0.59 3.80
CA ARG A 356 -33.35 0.26 3.27
C ARG A 356 -32.72 -0.32 1.99
N TRP A 357 -32.49 -1.63 1.96
CA TRP A 357 -32.00 -2.30 0.75
C TRP A 357 -33.03 -2.33 -0.37
N LEU A 358 -34.33 -2.42 -0.04
CA LEU A 358 -35.42 -2.35 -1.01
C LEU A 358 -35.48 -0.98 -1.70
N ALA A 359 -35.28 0.11 -0.96
CA ALA A 359 -35.16 1.44 -1.54
C ALA A 359 -33.94 1.54 -2.47
N ALA A 360 -32.76 1.06 -2.02
CA ALA A 360 -31.54 1.08 -2.83
C ALA A 360 -31.67 0.25 -4.13
N TYR A 361 -32.38 -0.87 -4.07
CA TYR A 361 -32.74 -1.70 -5.23
C TYR A 361 -33.68 -0.95 -6.18
N ALA A 362 -34.78 -0.38 -5.67
CA ALA A 362 -35.79 0.28 -6.47
C ALA A 362 -35.25 1.49 -7.25
N GLU A 363 -34.33 2.27 -6.67
CA GLU A 363 -33.64 3.38 -7.36
C GLU A 363 -32.81 2.93 -8.57
N ARG A 364 -32.45 1.65 -8.66
CA ARG A 364 -31.46 1.12 -9.61
C ARG A 364 -32.05 0.21 -10.67
N ASP A 365 -33.27 -0.27 -10.48
CA ASP A 365 -33.99 -1.09 -11.47
C ASP A 365 -34.89 -0.22 -12.37
N THR A 366 -35.63 -0.83 -13.29
CA THR A 366 -36.68 -0.13 -14.02
C THR A 366 -37.93 0.04 -13.15
N PRO A 367 -38.66 1.17 -13.24
CA PRO A 367 -39.83 1.42 -12.40
C PRO A 367 -40.86 0.28 -12.42
N ALA A 368 -41.24 -0.22 -13.60
CA ALA A 368 -42.09 -1.41 -13.75
C ALA A 368 -41.61 -2.64 -12.93
N THR A 369 -40.33 -3.02 -13.08
CA THR A 369 -39.78 -4.22 -12.42
C THR A 369 -39.67 -4.02 -10.90
N ALA A 370 -39.19 -2.84 -10.49
CA ALA A 370 -39.10 -2.47 -9.09
C ALA A 370 -40.50 -2.46 -8.45
N LEU A 371 -41.51 -1.89 -9.12
CA LEU A 371 -42.88 -1.85 -8.64
C LEU A 371 -43.44 -3.26 -8.43
N ALA A 372 -43.30 -4.15 -9.43
CA ALA A 372 -43.77 -5.53 -9.33
C ALA A 372 -43.12 -6.29 -8.17
N PHE A 373 -41.82 -6.06 -7.92
CA PHE A 373 -41.11 -6.66 -6.79
C PHE A 373 -41.57 -6.08 -5.45
N VAL A 374 -41.61 -4.75 -5.32
CA VAL A 374 -41.99 -4.04 -4.08
C VAL A 374 -43.43 -4.37 -3.70
N GLN A 375 -44.35 -4.51 -4.67
CA GLN A 375 -45.75 -4.87 -4.42
C GLN A 375 -45.92 -6.24 -3.75
N ARG A 376 -45.05 -7.21 -4.08
CA ARG A 376 -45.09 -8.57 -3.53
C ARG A 376 -44.24 -8.73 -2.27
N HIS A 377 -43.52 -7.70 -1.88
CA HIS A 377 -42.62 -7.74 -0.74
C HIS A 377 -43.39 -7.85 0.59
N PRO A 378 -42.92 -8.62 1.59
CA PRO A 378 -43.61 -8.73 2.89
C PRO A 378 -43.82 -7.38 3.61
N LEU A 379 -42.96 -6.40 3.32
CA LEU A 379 -43.03 -5.04 3.86
C LEU A 379 -43.87 -4.07 3.00
N ALA A 380 -44.59 -4.53 1.97
CA ALA A 380 -45.32 -3.67 1.03
C ALA A 380 -46.38 -2.77 1.68
N ALA A 381 -46.88 -3.16 2.86
CA ALA A 381 -47.85 -2.40 3.64
C ALA A 381 -47.20 -1.38 4.59
N ARG A 382 -45.88 -1.42 4.80
CA ARG A 382 -45.16 -0.48 5.66
C ARG A 382 -45.17 0.91 5.00
N THR A 383 -45.33 1.99 5.78
CA THR A 383 -45.57 3.33 5.25
C THR A 383 -44.49 3.85 4.31
N ASP A 384 -43.22 3.68 4.65
CA ASP A 384 -42.08 4.07 3.78
C ASP A 384 -42.08 3.30 2.46
N ILE A 385 -42.39 2.00 2.48
CA ILE A 385 -42.47 1.16 1.29
C ILE A 385 -43.72 1.46 0.47
N ALA A 386 -44.85 1.77 1.09
CA ALA A 386 -46.07 2.18 0.40
C ALA A 386 -45.88 3.53 -0.32
N ILE A 387 -45.11 4.46 0.25
CA ILE A 387 -44.70 5.70 -0.44
C ILE A 387 -43.81 5.37 -1.64
N LEU A 388 -42.83 4.46 -1.50
CA LEU A 388 -42.00 4.02 -2.60
C LEU A 388 -42.83 3.37 -3.73
N ARG A 389 -43.84 2.57 -3.40
CA ARG A 389 -44.78 1.99 -4.38
C ARG A 389 -45.55 3.06 -5.13
N LEU A 390 -46.05 4.08 -4.42
CA LEU A 390 -46.73 5.21 -5.05
C LEU A 390 -45.79 5.94 -6.01
N GLN A 391 -44.56 6.23 -5.58
CA GLN A 391 -43.56 6.88 -6.43
C GLN A 391 -43.29 6.07 -7.71
N LEU A 392 -42.98 4.78 -7.58
CA LEU A 392 -42.70 3.90 -8.72
C LEU A 392 -43.91 3.78 -9.66
N ALA A 393 -45.13 3.72 -9.13
CA ALA A 393 -46.34 3.68 -9.93
C ALA A 393 -46.56 4.98 -10.72
N GLN A 394 -46.25 6.14 -10.14
CA GLN A 394 -46.31 7.42 -10.84
C GLN A 394 -45.22 7.53 -11.91
N GLU A 395 -43.99 7.09 -11.62
CA GLU A 395 -42.88 7.07 -12.60
C GLU A 395 -43.17 6.16 -13.80
N GLU A 396 -43.85 5.02 -13.58
CA GLU A 396 -44.27 4.09 -14.64
C GLU A 396 -45.55 4.56 -15.37
N GLY A 397 -46.34 5.46 -14.76
CA GLY A 397 -47.66 5.85 -15.27
C GLY A 397 -48.77 4.83 -15.01
N ASP A 398 -48.58 3.87 -14.10
CA ASP A 398 -49.59 2.88 -13.70
C ASP A 398 -50.59 3.49 -12.69
N ARG A 399 -51.66 4.09 -13.23
CA ARG A 399 -52.76 4.68 -12.44
C ARG A 399 -53.49 3.65 -11.57
N GLY A 400 -53.49 2.37 -11.93
CA GLY A 400 -54.09 1.32 -11.13
C GLY A 400 -53.29 1.07 -9.86
N ALA A 401 -51.99 0.85 -10.02
CA ALA A 401 -51.05 0.68 -8.92
C ALA A 401 -50.95 1.93 -8.03
N ALA A 402 -50.97 3.14 -8.62
CA ALA A 402 -50.94 4.40 -7.88
C ALA A 402 -52.16 4.54 -6.97
N ARG A 403 -53.37 4.27 -7.49
CA ARG A 403 -54.60 4.27 -6.68
C ARG A 403 -54.57 3.24 -5.56
N GLN A 404 -54.06 2.03 -5.81
CA GLN A 404 -53.93 1.00 -4.79
C GLN A 404 -52.92 1.39 -3.69
N ALA A 405 -51.77 1.95 -4.08
CA ALA A 405 -50.77 2.43 -3.14
C ALA A 405 -51.31 3.60 -2.29
N MET A 406 -52.05 4.53 -2.91
CA MET A 406 -52.70 5.64 -2.20
C MET A 406 -53.77 5.14 -1.22
N ALA A 407 -54.63 4.20 -1.64
CA ALA A 407 -55.62 3.60 -0.74
C ALA A 407 -54.97 2.92 0.48
N ALA A 408 -53.85 2.22 0.28
CA ALA A 408 -53.11 1.61 1.38
C ALA A 408 -52.47 2.65 2.31
N LEU A 409 -52.04 3.81 1.80
CA LEU A 409 -51.52 4.91 2.62
C LEU A 409 -52.62 5.62 3.41
N LEU A 410 -53.84 5.63 2.91
CA LEU A 410 -55.01 6.29 3.51
C LEU A 410 -55.93 5.32 4.29
N ASP A 411 -55.43 4.13 4.64
CA ASP A 411 -56.18 3.03 5.29
C ASP A 411 -56.55 3.25 6.77
N GLY A 412 -56.35 4.45 7.31
CA GLY A 412 -56.57 4.74 8.72
C GLY A 412 -55.30 5.01 9.50
N ARG A 413 -54.14 4.52 9.03
CA ARG A 413 -52.85 4.63 9.75
C ARG A 413 -52.46 6.05 10.15
N ALA A 414 -51.64 6.15 11.18
CA ALA A 414 -50.98 7.41 11.53
C ALA A 414 -49.91 7.74 10.47
N LEU A 415 -49.91 8.98 9.98
CA LEU A 415 -48.94 9.48 9.02
C LEU A 415 -48.28 10.74 9.58
N GLU A 416 -46.97 10.70 9.71
CA GLU A 416 -46.18 11.85 10.12
C GLU A 416 -46.26 12.99 9.08
N PRO A 417 -46.15 14.27 9.47
CA PRO A 417 -46.24 15.40 8.55
C PRO A 417 -45.23 15.36 7.40
N GLY A 418 -44.04 14.78 7.62
CA GLY A 418 -43.05 14.58 6.55
C GLY A 418 -43.47 13.52 5.52
N ALA A 419 -44.17 12.48 5.95
CA ALA A 419 -44.72 11.46 5.05
C ALA A 419 -45.86 12.06 4.20
N LEU A 420 -46.80 12.78 4.83
CA LEU A 420 -47.91 13.44 4.14
C LEU A 420 -47.45 14.43 3.07
N ARG A 421 -46.37 15.19 3.33
CA ARG A 421 -45.76 16.07 2.33
C ARG A 421 -45.23 15.30 1.12
N ARG A 422 -44.54 14.17 1.34
CA ARG A 422 -44.06 13.31 0.24
C ARG A 422 -45.21 12.70 -0.55
N ILE A 423 -46.24 12.20 0.14
CA ILE A 423 -47.46 11.65 -0.50
C ILE A 423 -48.13 12.73 -1.36
N SER A 424 -48.24 13.95 -0.85
CA SER A 424 -48.85 15.08 -1.57
C SER A 424 -48.07 15.47 -2.82
N ALA A 425 -46.74 15.38 -2.80
CA ALA A 425 -45.92 15.64 -3.99
C ALA A 425 -46.10 14.58 -5.10
N LEU A 426 -46.59 13.39 -4.74
CA LEU A 426 -46.83 12.26 -5.64
C LEU A 426 -48.33 12.08 -5.99
N ALA A 427 -49.19 12.97 -5.50
CA ALA A 427 -50.64 12.86 -5.55
C ALA A 427 -51.23 13.38 -6.88
N ASP A 428 -50.74 12.85 -8.01
CA ASP A 428 -51.31 13.14 -9.32
C ASP A 428 -52.42 12.15 -9.69
N GLY A 429 -53.48 12.65 -10.35
CA GLY A 429 -54.59 11.84 -10.85
C GLY A 429 -55.44 11.14 -9.78
N LEU A 430 -55.54 11.71 -8.57
CA LEU A 430 -56.34 11.15 -7.48
C LEU A 430 -57.83 11.09 -7.82
N ASP A 431 -58.49 10.03 -7.38
CA ASP A 431 -59.95 10.03 -7.37
C ASP A 431 -60.51 10.98 -6.28
N PRO A 432 -61.77 11.44 -6.40
CA PRO A 432 -62.33 12.41 -5.47
C PRO A 432 -62.35 11.97 -4.01
N ALA A 433 -62.51 10.67 -3.74
CA ALA A 433 -62.52 10.14 -2.37
C ALA A 433 -61.11 10.16 -1.77
N GLN A 434 -60.09 9.80 -2.55
CA GLN A 434 -58.69 9.87 -2.16
C GLN A 434 -58.22 11.32 -1.95
N ALA A 435 -58.60 12.23 -2.85
CA ALA A 435 -58.28 13.65 -2.73
C ALA A 435 -58.86 14.25 -1.44
N ARG A 436 -60.13 13.95 -1.15
CA ARG A 436 -60.80 14.34 0.10
C ARG A 436 -60.07 13.78 1.33
N ALA A 437 -59.81 12.48 1.36
CA ALA A 437 -59.16 11.85 2.50
C ALA A 437 -57.75 12.40 2.74
N LEU A 438 -57.00 12.70 1.68
CA LEU A 438 -55.68 13.34 1.79
C LEU A 438 -55.78 14.77 2.34
N ALA A 439 -56.74 15.58 1.89
CA ALA A 439 -56.97 16.94 2.39
C ALA A 439 -57.36 16.93 3.88
N GLU A 440 -58.28 16.07 4.31
CA GLU A 440 -58.67 15.91 5.72
C GLU A 440 -57.44 15.54 6.58
N ARG A 441 -56.57 14.66 6.09
CA ARG A 441 -55.32 14.28 6.79
C ARG A 441 -54.30 15.42 6.86
N ARG A 442 -54.16 16.22 5.81
CA ARG A 442 -53.26 17.38 5.81
C ARG A 442 -53.70 18.45 6.81
N ILE A 443 -55.00 18.74 6.85
CA ILE A 443 -55.59 19.69 7.82
C ILE A 443 -55.37 19.19 9.25
N ALA A 444 -55.69 17.92 9.52
CA ALA A 444 -55.49 17.33 10.85
C ALA A 444 -54.01 17.34 11.30
N ALA A 445 -53.07 17.24 10.37
CA ALA A 445 -51.64 17.31 10.62
C ALA A 445 -51.06 18.74 10.63
N GLY A 446 -51.90 19.79 10.49
CA GLY A 446 -51.46 21.19 10.49
C GLY A 446 -50.63 21.61 9.27
N ILE A 447 -50.72 20.85 8.17
CA ILE A 447 -50.00 21.08 6.90
C ILE A 447 -50.97 21.24 5.74
N ALA A 448 -52.13 21.83 6.01
CA ALA A 448 -53.16 22.11 5.01
C ALA A 448 -52.58 22.87 3.82
N GLY A 449 -52.92 22.42 2.62
CA GLY A 449 -52.72 23.18 1.39
C GLY A 449 -53.66 24.38 1.34
N PRO A 450 -53.33 25.44 0.56
CA PRO A 450 -54.14 26.65 0.48
C PRO A 450 -55.60 26.42 0.06
N ARG A 451 -55.87 25.33 -0.68
CA ARG A 451 -57.21 25.02 -1.20
C ARG A 451 -57.88 23.84 -0.50
N ASP A 452 -57.23 23.19 0.47
CA ASP A 452 -57.74 21.94 1.06
C ASP A 452 -59.15 22.12 1.65
N ARG A 453 -59.35 23.19 2.42
CA ARG A 453 -60.66 23.49 3.02
C ARG A 453 -61.70 23.85 1.97
N LEU A 454 -61.31 24.57 0.90
CA LEU A 454 -62.22 24.91 -0.20
C LEU A 454 -62.62 23.67 -1.01
N ASP A 455 -61.70 22.76 -1.27
CA ASP A 455 -61.96 21.50 -1.99
C ASP A 455 -62.88 20.59 -1.16
N LEU A 456 -62.68 20.54 0.16
CA LEU A 456 -63.58 19.84 1.10
C LEU A 456 -64.97 20.48 1.17
N ALA A 457 -65.07 21.81 1.12
CA ALA A 457 -66.35 22.51 1.05
C ALA A 457 -67.12 22.16 -0.23
N TRP A 458 -66.44 22.16 -1.39
CA TRP A 458 -67.03 21.73 -2.67
C TRP A 458 -67.44 20.26 -2.65
N ALA A 459 -66.63 19.38 -2.08
CA ALA A 459 -66.97 17.97 -1.94
C ALA A 459 -68.22 17.75 -1.07
N ALA A 460 -68.35 18.48 0.05
CA ALA A 460 -69.53 18.46 0.91
C ALA A 460 -70.77 19.02 0.19
N TRP A 461 -70.60 20.09 -0.58
CA TRP A 461 -71.70 20.73 -1.32
C TRP A 461 -72.26 19.79 -2.39
N ASN A 462 -71.37 19.16 -3.15
CA ASN A 462 -71.74 18.18 -4.18
C ASN A 462 -72.39 16.92 -3.57
N ALA A 463 -72.10 16.59 -2.32
CA ALA A 463 -72.78 15.53 -1.57
C ALA A 463 -74.13 15.97 -0.96
N GLY A 464 -74.51 17.24 -1.10
CA GLY A 464 -75.75 17.80 -0.55
C GLY A 464 -75.69 18.17 0.93
N ASP A 465 -74.51 18.15 1.55
CA ASP A 465 -74.29 18.45 2.97
C ASP A 465 -73.96 19.94 3.18
N ALA A 466 -75.00 20.78 3.16
CA ALA A 466 -74.85 22.22 3.30
C ALA A 466 -74.26 22.64 4.65
N ALA A 467 -74.52 21.88 5.73
CA ALA A 467 -73.97 22.15 7.05
C ALA A 467 -72.44 21.99 7.05
N ARG A 468 -71.94 20.88 6.50
CA ARG A 468 -70.50 20.64 6.42
C ARG A 468 -69.80 21.55 5.41
N THR A 469 -70.47 21.93 4.31
CA THR A 469 -69.96 22.98 3.40
C THR A 469 -69.73 24.29 4.15
N ARG A 470 -70.72 24.74 4.93
CA ARG A 470 -70.61 25.96 5.74
C ARG A 470 -69.41 25.88 6.70
N ASP A 471 -69.25 24.78 7.41
CA ASP A 471 -68.19 24.65 8.42
C ASP A 471 -66.80 24.77 7.80
N TRP A 472 -66.56 24.09 6.68
CA TRP A 472 -65.29 24.20 5.95
C TRP A 472 -65.05 25.60 5.37
N LEU A 473 -66.08 26.23 4.80
CA LEU A 473 -65.96 27.59 4.24
C LEU A 473 -65.72 28.63 5.32
N HIS A 474 -66.29 28.45 6.51
CA HIS A 474 -66.07 29.38 7.61
C HIS A 474 -64.59 29.42 7.99
N GLU A 475 -63.95 28.25 8.15
CA GLU A 475 -62.51 28.19 8.40
C GLU A 475 -61.68 28.71 7.22
N TYR A 476 -62.05 28.39 5.98
CA TYR A 476 -61.33 28.87 4.79
C TYR A 476 -61.37 30.39 4.65
N LEU A 477 -62.53 31.01 4.84
CA LEU A 477 -62.73 32.45 4.68
C LEU A 477 -62.08 33.27 5.80
N VAL A 478 -61.71 32.66 6.93
CA VAL A 478 -60.83 33.32 7.92
C VAL A 478 -59.45 33.59 7.33
N GLU A 479 -58.94 32.66 6.52
CA GLU A 479 -57.62 32.76 5.87
C GLU A 479 -57.69 33.53 4.54
N ALA A 480 -58.82 33.44 3.82
CA ALA A 480 -59.03 34.08 2.52
C ALA A 480 -60.37 34.85 2.45
N PRO A 481 -60.53 35.95 3.21
CA PRO A 481 -61.83 36.62 3.36
C PRO A 481 -62.36 37.27 2.08
N GLY A 482 -61.51 37.53 1.09
CA GLY A 482 -61.88 38.15 -0.18
C GLY A 482 -62.13 37.17 -1.34
N ASP A 483 -62.13 35.86 -1.09
CA ASP A 483 -62.36 34.87 -2.16
C ASP A 483 -63.84 34.87 -2.57
N LEU A 484 -64.15 35.62 -3.64
CA LEU A 484 -65.52 35.79 -4.15
C LEU A 484 -66.22 34.46 -4.49
N PRO A 485 -65.60 33.50 -5.21
CA PRO A 485 -66.16 32.17 -5.38
C PRO A 485 -66.54 31.48 -4.05
N ALA A 486 -65.68 31.54 -3.04
CA ALA A 486 -65.95 30.90 -1.74
C ALA A 486 -67.06 31.61 -0.96
N LEU A 487 -67.12 32.95 -1.01
CA LEU A 487 -68.22 33.74 -0.43
C LEU A 487 -69.57 33.42 -1.07
N ARG A 488 -69.61 33.28 -2.41
CA ARG A 488 -70.82 32.86 -3.13
C ARG A 488 -71.27 31.45 -2.72
N LEU A 489 -70.34 30.50 -2.65
CA LEU A 489 -70.66 29.15 -2.19
C LEU A 489 -71.16 29.15 -0.73
N MET A 490 -70.62 30.03 0.12
CA MET A 490 -71.10 30.20 1.50
C MET A 490 -72.53 30.75 1.52
N ALA A 491 -72.83 31.76 0.70
CA ALA A 491 -74.18 32.30 0.55
C ALA A 491 -75.17 31.20 0.12
N ASP A 492 -74.80 30.35 -0.85
CA ASP A 492 -75.62 29.23 -1.33
C ASP A 492 -75.84 28.18 -0.23
N ALA A 493 -74.79 27.83 0.52
CA ALA A 493 -74.88 26.90 1.64
C ALA A 493 -75.80 27.43 2.76
N GLN A 494 -75.69 28.71 3.11
CA GLN A 494 -76.53 29.36 4.12
C GLN A 494 -77.99 29.49 3.66
N ALA A 495 -78.21 29.82 2.38
CA ALA A 495 -79.56 29.84 1.79
C ALA A 495 -80.24 28.47 1.94
N ARG A 496 -79.49 27.39 1.75
CA ARG A 496 -80.00 26.02 1.86
C ARG A 496 -80.30 25.58 3.29
N LEU A 497 -79.58 26.13 4.29
CA LEU A 497 -79.79 25.82 5.71
C LEU A 497 -80.89 26.65 6.37
N GLY A 498 -80.99 27.94 6.03
CA GLY A 498 -81.84 28.91 6.74
C GLY A 498 -82.64 29.85 5.85
N GLY A 499 -82.69 29.59 4.54
CA GLY A 499 -83.41 30.41 3.56
C GLY A 499 -82.65 31.69 3.14
N PRO A 500 -83.24 32.52 2.26
CA PRO A 500 -82.56 33.66 1.63
C PRO A 500 -82.03 34.70 2.60
N ALA A 501 -82.65 34.83 3.79
CA ALA A 501 -82.20 35.77 4.81
C ALA A 501 -80.82 35.40 5.39
N ALA A 502 -80.52 34.11 5.53
CA ALA A 502 -79.25 33.61 6.05
C ALA A 502 -78.08 33.81 5.07
N ALA A 503 -78.35 33.94 3.77
CA ALA A 503 -77.35 34.17 2.73
C ALA A 503 -76.88 35.63 2.63
N ARG A 504 -77.72 36.60 3.02
CA ARG A 504 -77.46 38.05 2.85
C ARG A 504 -76.12 38.56 3.39
N PRO A 505 -75.58 38.08 4.53
CA PRO A 505 -74.29 38.55 5.04
C PRO A 505 -73.09 38.18 4.16
N TRP A 506 -73.28 37.27 3.19
CA TRP A 506 -72.22 36.66 2.39
C TRP A 506 -72.28 37.06 0.90
N LEU A 507 -73.30 37.86 0.52
CA LEU A 507 -73.47 38.46 -0.81
C LEU A 507 -72.96 39.91 -0.79
#